data_AF-A0A962YIF3-F1
#
_entry.id   AF-A0A962YIF3-F1
#
_cell.length_a   1.000
_cell.length_b   1.000
_cell.length_c   1.000
_cell.angle_alpha   90.00
_cell.angle_beta   90.00
_cell.angle_gamma   90.00
#
_symmetry.space_group_name_H-M   'P 1'
#
loop_
_entity.id
_entity.type
_entity.pdbx_description
1 polymer ?
#
loop_
_entity_poly.entity_id
_entity_poly.type
_entity_poly.pdbx_seq_one_letter_code
_entity_poly.pdbx_strand_id
1 'polypeptide(L)'
;MSSRDAILGTLRRQLKRGSLQVPQRDALEARLQNPPRSLIPARSQLPQPEQVELFIRMATEASASLQKVADMEAVPAAVAAFILRQNLPDDIVLAPELKALPWSAQTRLRIEQRAARNGDKVTVT
;
A
#
# COMPACT_ATOMS: atom_id res chain seq x y z
N MET A 1 -12.44 28.75 -26.67
CA MET A 1 -12.10 28.80 -25.22
C MET A 1 -13.09 27.92 -24.48
N SER A 2 -12.63 26.97 -23.67
CA SER A 2 -13.54 26.09 -22.93
C SER A 2 -14.08 26.78 -21.68
N SER A 3 -15.23 26.34 -21.16
CA SER A 3 -15.77 26.81 -19.88
C SER A 3 -14.75 26.63 -18.74
N ARG A 4 -13.91 25.59 -18.82
CA ARG A 4 -12.80 25.34 -17.88
C ARG A 4 -11.77 26.47 -17.89
N ASP A 5 -11.39 26.97 -19.06
CA ASP A 5 -10.40 28.05 -19.19
C ASP A 5 -10.91 29.36 -18.59
N ALA A 6 -12.21 29.65 -18.74
CA ALA A 6 -12.85 30.83 -18.15
C ALA A 6 -12.89 30.77 -16.61
N ILE A 7 -13.23 29.60 -16.06
CA ILE A 7 -13.25 29.37 -14.61
C ILE A 7 -11.84 29.51 -14.03
N LEU A 8 -10.84 28.83 -14.62
CA LEU A 8 -9.45 28.88 -14.17
C LEU A 8 -8.84 30.28 -14.33
N GLY A 9 -9.21 31.01 -15.39
CA GLY A 9 -8.82 32.40 -15.58
C GLY A 9 -9.36 33.33 -14.49
N THR A 10 -10.62 33.14 -14.07
CA THR A 10 -11.26 33.93 -13.00
C THR A 10 -10.61 33.66 -11.64
N LEU A 11 -10.36 32.39 -11.32
CA LEU A 11 -9.64 31.99 -10.10
C LEU A 11 -8.24 32.60 -10.02
N ARG A 12 -7.48 32.57 -11.12
CA ARG A 12 -6.13 33.18 -11.18
C ARG A 12 -6.19 34.67 -10.87
N ARG A 13 -7.13 35.41 -11.48
CA ARG A 13 -7.34 36.85 -11.22
C ARG A 13 -7.69 37.12 -9.75
N GLN A 14 -8.64 36.39 -9.17
CA GLN A 14 -9.05 36.57 -7.77
C GLN A 14 -7.91 36.29 -6.79
N LEU A 15 -7.07 35.29 -7.08
CA LEU A 15 -5.88 34.96 -6.27
C LEU A 15 -4.68 35.90 -6.54
N LYS A 16 -4.86 36.96 -7.34
CA LYS A 16 -3.78 37.87 -7.79
C LYS A 16 -2.60 37.12 -8.43
N ARG A 17 -2.87 35.98 -9.07
CA ARG A 17 -1.89 35.17 -9.79
C ARG A 17 -2.01 35.43 -11.28
N GLY A 18 -0.93 35.94 -11.88
CA GLY A 18 -0.83 36.09 -13.33
C GLY A 18 -0.65 34.76 -14.04
N SER A 19 -0.52 34.83 -15.37
CA SER A 19 -0.03 33.69 -16.14
C SER A 19 1.39 33.35 -15.67
N LEU A 20 1.73 32.07 -15.49
CA LEU A 20 3.07 31.67 -15.07
C LEU A 20 4.12 32.26 -16.02
N GLN A 21 5.27 32.72 -15.51
CA GLN A 21 6.33 33.18 -16.41
C GLN A 21 6.92 31.98 -17.16
N VAL A 22 7.42 32.19 -18.38
CA VAL A 22 7.98 31.10 -19.22
C VAL A 22 8.99 30.23 -18.45
N PRO A 23 9.98 30.79 -17.72
CA PRO A 23 10.93 29.97 -16.96
C PRO A 23 10.28 29.10 -15.88
N GLN A 24 9.20 29.59 -15.26
CA GLN A 24 8.47 28.85 -14.24
C GLN A 24 7.63 27.73 -14.86
N ARG A 25 7.06 27.95 -16.05
CA ARG A 25 6.33 26.91 -16.80
C ARG A 25 7.28 25.80 -17.21
N ASP A 26 8.41 26.16 -17.82
CA ASP A 26 9.39 25.21 -18.33
C ASP A 26 9.98 24.35 -17.20
N ALA A 27 10.26 24.94 -16.04
CA ALA A 27 10.72 24.21 -14.86
C ALA A 27 9.67 23.22 -14.31
N LEU A 28 8.38 23.60 -14.32
CA LEU A 28 7.29 22.72 -13.90
C LEU A 28 7.07 21.59 -14.91
N GLU A 29 7.13 21.90 -16.21
CA GLU A 29 6.97 20.93 -17.29
C GLU A 29 8.11 19.92 -17.28
N ALA A 30 9.36 20.37 -17.12
CA ALA A 30 10.52 19.50 -16.96
C ALA A 30 10.39 18.57 -15.74
N ARG A 31 9.84 19.06 -14.61
CA ARG A 31 9.59 18.25 -13.41
C ARG A 31 8.46 17.24 -13.60
N LEU A 32 7.43 17.57 -14.36
CA LEU A 32 6.34 16.65 -14.68
C LEU A 32 6.80 15.55 -15.65
N GLN A 33 7.66 15.89 -16.61
CA GLN A 33 8.28 14.93 -17.53
C GLN A 33 9.31 14.04 -16.83
N ASN A 34 10.06 14.61 -15.88
CA ASN A 34 11.08 13.89 -15.11
C ASN A 34 10.86 14.11 -13.59
N PRO A 35 9.92 13.37 -12.97
CA PRO A 35 9.65 13.50 -11.55
C PRO A 35 10.92 13.13 -10.75
N PRO A 36 11.52 14.06 -9.97
CA PRO A 36 12.68 13.73 -9.16
C PRO A 36 12.26 12.74 -8.08
N ARG A 37 13.15 11.80 -7.76
CA ARG A 37 12.92 10.90 -6.62
C ARG A 37 12.75 11.72 -5.35
N SER A 38 11.71 11.42 -4.59
CA SER A 38 11.52 11.98 -3.26
C SER A 38 12.70 11.60 -2.35
N LEU A 39 12.89 12.36 -1.27
CA LEU A 39 13.91 12.06 -0.26
C LEU A 39 13.73 10.61 0.23
N ILE A 40 14.77 9.81 0.04
CA ILE A 40 14.82 8.43 0.54
C ILE A 40 15.43 8.49 1.94
N PRO A 41 14.75 7.98 2.99
CA PRO A 41 15.28 7.97 4.33
C PRO A 41 16.69 7.36 4.38
N ALA A 42 17.65 8.04 5.00
CA ALA A 42 19.03 7.51 5.10
C ALA A 42 19.07 6.10 5.72
N ARG A 43 18.19 5.85 6.70
CA ARG A 43 18.05 4.54 7.35
C ARG A 43 17.67 3.39 6.42
N SER A 44 17.04 3.64 5.26
CA SER A 44 16.66 2.58 4.32
C SER A 44 17.75 2.27 3.29
N GLN A 45 18.88 2.98 3.30
CA GLN A 45 19.99 2.78 2.37
C GLN A 45 20.93 1.65 2.86
N LEU A 46 20.35 0.46 3.05
CA LEU A 46 21.05 -0.73 3.56
C LEU A 46 20.99 -1.86 2.52
N PRO A 47 21.86 -2.88 2.61
CA PRO A 47 21.70 -4.13 1.87
C PRO A 47 20.34 -4.80 2.12
N GLN A 48 19.84 -5.57 1.15
CA GLN A 48 18.50 -6.19 1.23
C GLN A 48 18.23 -6.98 2.52
N PRO A 49 19.16 -7.81 3.05
CA PRO A 49 18.92 -8.52 4.32
C PRO A 49 18.71 -7.58 5.50
N GLU A 50 19.53 -6.53 5.59
CA GLU A 50 19.45 -5.52 6.65
C GLU A 50 18.18 -4.65 6.52
N GLN A 51 17.66 -4.46 5.29
CA GLN A 51 16.36 -3.82 5.10
C GLN A 51 15.21 -4.64 5.69
N VAL A 52 15.27 -5.98 5.59
CA VAL A 52 14.27 -6.86 6.20
C VAL A 52 14.34 -6.78 7.72
N GLU A 53 15.55 -6.79 8.29
CA GLU A 53 15.75 -6.62 9.73
C GLU A 53 15.26 -5.25 10.23
N LEU A 54 15.54 -4.19 9.47
CA LEU A 54 15.02 -2.86 9.75
C LEU A 54 13.49 -2.85 9.74
N PHE A 55 12.86 -3.47 8.73
CA PHE A 55 11.40 -3.57 8.66
C PHE A 55 10.84 -4.29 9.89
N ILE A 56 11.42 -5.43 10.26
CA ILE A 56 10.99 -6.21 11.43
C ILE A 56 11.09 -5.36 12.70
N ARG A 57 12.20 -4.65 12.88
CA ARG A 57 12.40 -3.79 14.05
C ARG A 57 11.35 -2.67 14.12
N MET A 58 11.16 -1.94 13.02
CA MET A 58 10.22 -0.82 12.97
C MET A 58 8.76 -1.28 13.14
N ALA A 59 8.39 -2.41 12.53
CA ALA A 59 7.05 -2.96 12.67
C ALA A 59 6.80 -3.49 14.09
N THR A 60 7.79 -4.13 14.71
CA THR A 60 7.70 -4.56 16.13
C THR A 60 7.61 -3.36 17.07
N GLU A 61 8.36 -2.29 16.83
CA GLU A 61 8.27 -1.02 17.58
C GLU A 61 6.87 -0.41 17.47
N ALA A 62 6.24 -0.52 16.30
CA ALA A 62 4.84 -0.16 16.07
C ALA A 62 3.82 -1.19 16.61
N SER A 63 4.24 -2.15 17.43
CA SER A 63 3.41 -3.20 18.02
C SER A 63 2.74 -4.15 17.00
N ALA A 64 3.33 -4.32 15.83
CA ALA A 64 2.88 -5.31 14.85
C ALA A 64 3.34 -6.73 15.24
N SER A 65 2.50 -7.73 14.94
CA SER A 65 2.90 -9.14 15.00
C SER A 65 3.49 -9.57 13.66
N LEU A 66 4.64 -10.24 13.69
CA LEU A 66 5.37 -10.67 12.50
C LEU A 66 5.66 -12.16 12.58
N GLN A 67 5.58 -12.84 11.44
CA GLN A 67 5.99 -14.23 11.31
C GLN A 67 6.79 -14.40 10.02
N LYS A 68 8.03 -14.88 10.14
CA LYS A 68 8.84 -15.27 8.99
C LYS A 68 8.39 -16.66 8.52
N VAL A 69 8.13 -16.78 7.23
CA VAL A 69 7.78 -18.04 6.57
C VAL A 69 8.89 -18.45 5.59
N ALA A 70 9.00 -19.74 5.30
CA ALA A 70 10.05 -20.26 4.42
C ALA A 70 9.84 -19.81 2.96
N ASP A 71 8.59 -19.83 2.52
CA ASP A 71 8.17 -19.55 1.14
C ASP A 71 6.70 -19.14 1.10
N MET A 72 6.20 -18.89 -0.12
CA MET A 72 4.81 -18.52 -0.36
C MET A 72 3.82 -19.66 -0.10
N GLU A 73 4.23 -20.92 -0.25
CA GLU A 73 3.36 -22.08 -0.02
C GLU A 73 3.05 -22.28 1.47
N ALA A 74 3.97 -21.84 2.35
CA ALA A 74 3.78 -21.85 3.79
C ALA A 74 2.82 -20.76 4.32
N VAL A 75 2.45 -19.76 3.49
CA VAL A 75 1.63 -18.61 3.92
C VAL A 75 0.23 -19.03 4.41
N PRO A 76 -0.57 -19.84 3.69
CA PRO A 76 -1.91 -20.23 4.17
C PRO A 76 -1.89 -20.93 5.52
N ALA A 77 -0.90 -21.80 5.76
CA ALA A 77 -0.75 -22.51 7.03
C ALA A 77 -0.39 -21.55 8.18
N ALA A 78 0.51 -20.59 7.93
CA ALA A 78 0.86 -19.57 8.91
C ALA A 78 -0.34 -18.68 9.27
N VAL A 79 -1.14 -18.27 8.28
CA VAL A 79 -2.36 -17.49 8.49
C VAL A 79 -3.39 -18.28 9.31
N ALA A 80 -3.64 -19.55 8.97
CA ALA A 80 -4.56 -20.41 9.72
C ALA A 80 -4.12 -20.57 11.18
N ALA A 81 -2.83 -20.78 11.42
CA ALA A 81 -2.26 -20.89 12.77
C ALA A 81 -2.37 -19.57 13.55
N PHE A 82 -2.24 -18.42 12.89
CA PHE A 82 -2.44 -17.12 13.52
C PHE A 82 -3.91 -16.90 13.92
N ILE A 83 -4.85 -17.15 13.02
CA ILE A 83 -6.30 -17.04 13.29
C ILE A 83 -6.70 -17.90 14.49
N LEU A 84 -6.22 -19.15 14.53
CA LEU A 84 -6.46 -20.07 15.65
C LEU A 84 -5.91 -19.51 16.97
N ARG A 85 -4.65 -19.07 16.97
CA ARG A 85 -3.96 -18.57 18.17
C ARG A 85 -4.60 -17.31 18.73
N GLN A 86 -5.10 -16.44 17.85
CA GLN A 86 -5.79 -15.21 18.21
C GLN A 86 -7.29 -15.42 18.49
N ASN A 87 -7.80 -16.65 18.40
CA ASN A 87 -9.20 -17.00 18.58
C ASN A 87 -10.14 -16.15 17.69
N LEU A 88 -9.74 -15.94 16.44
CA LEU A 88 -10.50 -15.16 15.46
C LEU A 88 -11.51 -16.05 14.71
N PRO A 89 -12.55 -15.45 14.10
CA PRO A 89 -13.47 -16.18 13.23
C PRO A 89 -12.76 -16.86 12.06
N ASP A 90 -13.18 -18.08 11.72
CA ASP A 90 -12.63 -18.84 10.60
C ASP A 90 -13.19 -18.40 9.23
N ASP A 91 -14.20 -17.50 9.22
CA ASP A 91 -14.74 -16.87 8.02
C ASP A 91 -13.82 -15.70 7.61
N ILE A 92 -13.06 -15.88 6.53
CA ILE A 92 -12.08 -14.90 6.06
C ILE A 92 -12.43 -14.36 4.67
N VAL A 93 -12.10 -13.09 4.45
CA VAL A 93 -12.16 -12.47 3.14
C VAL A 93 -10.76 -12.37 2.56
N LEU A 94 -10.55 -12.99 1.41
CA LEU A 94 -9.27 -13.08 0.75
C LEU A 94 -9.20 -12.12 -0.44
N ALA A 95 -8.14 -11.30 -0.48
CA ALA A 95 -7.87 -10.41 -1.60
C ALA A 95 -7.56 -11.20 -2.90
N PRO A 96 -8.01 -10.73 -4.07
CA PRO A 96 -7.83 -11.43 -5.35
C PRO A 96 -6.39 -11.79 -5.72
N GLU A 97 -5.41 -11.02 -5.23
CA GLU A 97 -3.98 -11.19 -5.50
C GLU A 97 -3.41 -12.43 -4.80
N LEU A 98 -4.02 -12.88 -3.70
CA LEU A 98 -3.55 -13.99 -2.88
C LEU A 98 -4.21 -15.33 -3.22
N LYS A 99 -5.15 -15.35 -4.18
CA LYS A 99 -5.90 -16.54 -4.57
C LYS A 99 -5.05 -17.69 -5.11
N ALA A 100 -3.86 -17.38 -5.62
CA ALA A 100 -2.96 -18.35 -6.25
C ALA A 100 -2.25 -19.27 -5.24
N LEU A 101 -2.28 -18.93 -3.95
CA LEU A 101 -1.66 -19.72 -2.89
C LEU A 101 -2.47 -20.99 -2.57
N PRO A 102 -1.85 -22.04 -2.00
CA PRO A 102 -2.49 -23.34 -1.75
C PRO A 102 -3.44 -23.32 -0.53
N TRP A 103 -4.49 -22.50 -0.59
CA TRP A 103 -5.47 -22.36 0.48
C TRP A 103 -6.33 -23.61 0.71
N SER A 104 -6.46 -24.50 -0.28
CA SER A 104 -7.28 -25.73 -0.18
C SER A 104 -6.81 -26.70 0.90
N ALA A 105 -5.53 -26.62 1.30
CA ALA A 105 -5.01 -27.41 2.42
C ALA A 105 -5.58 -26.97 3.79
N GLN A 106 -6.13 -25.74 3.88
CA GLN A 106 -6.64 -25.16 5.12
C GLN A 106 -8.15 -25.39 5.25
N THR A 107 -8.56 -26.63 5.45
CA THR A 107 -9.97 -27.08 5.47
C THR A 107 -10.84 -26.42 6.54
N ARG A 108 -10.23 -25.87 7.60
CA ARG A 108 -10.91 -25.13 8.67
C ARG A 108 -11.40 -23.76 8.20
N LEU A 109 -10.70 -23.13 7.26
CA LEU A 109 -11.00 -21.76 6.84
C LEU A 109 -12.16 -21.75 5.84
N ARG A 110 -13.11 -20.83 6.05
CA ARG A 110 -14.15 -20.52 5.06
C ARG A 110 -13.74 -19.26 4.35
N ILE A 111 -13.37 -19.41 3.09
CA ILE A 111 -12.69 -18.35 2.33
C ILE A 111 -13.66 -17.76 1.31
N GLU A 112 -13.93 -16.46 1.45
CA GLU A 112 -14.66 -15.68 0.46
C GLU A 112 -13.68 -14.80 -0.34
N GLN A 113 -13.61 -14.97 -1.66
CA GLN A 113 -12.70 -14.19 -2.51
C GLN A 113 -13.38 -12.92 -2.99
N ARG A 114 -13.02 -11.77 -2.42
CA ARG A 114 -13.50 -10.45 -2.84
C ARG A 114 -12.68 -9.33 -2.19
N ALA A 115 -12.91 -8.10 -2.63
CA ALA A 115 -12.42 -6.93 -1.91
C ALA A 115 -13.03 -6.87 -0.50
N ALA A 116 -12.19 -6.47 0.47
CA ALA A 116 -12.60 -6.21 1.84
C ALA A 116 -13.61 -5.05 1.90
N ARG A 117 -14.59 -5.17 2.81
CA ARG A 117 -15.65 -4.20 3.06
C ARG A 117 -15.74 -3.90 4.54
N ASN A 118 -16.34 -2.75 4.86
CA ASN A 118 -16.66 -2.43 6.25
C ASN A 118 -17.61 -3.50 6.82
N GLY A 119 -17.24 -4.10 7.94
CA GLY A 119 -17.96 -5.20 8.58
C GLY A 119 -17.27 -6.57 8.45
N ASP A 120 -16.28 -6.72 7.58
CA ASP A 120 -15.46 -7.94 7.53
C ASP A 120 -14.62 -8.07 8.80
N LYS A 121 -14.73 -9.22 9.47
CA LYS A 121 -14.04 -9.45 10.76
C LYS A 121 -12.58 -9.84 10.58
N VAL A 122 -12.28 -10.60 9.54
CA VAL A 122 -10.93 -11.09 9.22
C VAL A 122 -10.72 -10.95 7.72
N THR A 123 -9.69 -10.22 7.34
CA THR A 123 -9.30 -10.01 5.95
C THR A 123 -7.84 -10.39 5.76
N VAL A 124 -7.52 -10.94 4.60
CA VAL A 124 -6.14 -11.29 4.21
C VAL A 124 -5.83 -10.54 2.92
N THR A 125 -4.83 -9.64 2.99
CA THR A 125 -4.49 -8.65 1.95
C THR A 125 -3.00 -8.59 1.71
#